data_AF-A0A7C5FMX1-F1
#
_entry.id   AF-A0A7C5FMX1-F1
#
_cell.length_a   1.000
_cell.length_b   1.000
_cell.length_c   1.000
_cell.angle_alpha   90.00
_cell.angle_beta   90.00
_cell.angle_gamma   90.00
#
_symmetry.space_group_name_H-M   'P 1'
#
loop_
_entity.id
_entity.type
_entity.pdbx_description
1 polymer ?
#
loop_
_entity_poly.entity_id
_entity_poly.type
_entity_poly.pdbx_seq_one_letter_code
_entity_poly.pdbx_strand_id
1 'polypeptide(L)'
;MEASSDVEVDWSVDQFANHIAALIWLSRPDGLCTYFNKNWLAFVGRAMDQELGNGWTDNIHPDDLDRCLAIYTESVEQQTSFRMKYRLKRFDGEYRWILDDGSVLYSDAGEFLGFVGTCLDITDEHDAKEIVVAQRDELKRIVMQDHLTKAFNRHYLY
;
A
#
# COMPACT_ATOMS: atom_id res chain seq x y z
N MET A 1 15.07 -24.13 -34.90
CA MET A 1 14.71 -22.71 -34.71
C MET A 1 13.20 -22.69 -34.60
N GLU A 2 12.70 -23.01 -33.41
CA GLU A 2 11.25 -23.11 -33.18
C GLU A 2 10.72 -21.69 -32.99
N ALA A 3 9.79 -21.31 -33.86
CA ALA A 3 8.97 -20.12 -33.69
C ALA A 3 8.16 -20.33 -32.41
N SER A 4 8.51 -19.59 -31.36
CA SER A 4 7.64 -19.40 -30.20
C SER A 4 6.37 -18.76 -30.73
N SER A 5 5.30 -19.54 -30.82
CA SER A 5 3.97 -19.02 -31.09
C SER A 5 3.61 -18.08 -29.95
N ASP A 6 3.54 -16.79 -30.24
CA ASP A 6 3.01 -15.80 -29.31
C ASP A 6 1.62 -16.24 -28.87
N VAL A 7 1.43 -16.41 -27.57
CA VAL A 7 0.12 -16.73 -27.02
C VAL A 7 -0.68 -15.43 -27.04
N GLU A 8 -1.51 -15.26 -28.06
CA GLU A 8 -2.51 -14.20 -28.11
C GLU A 8 -3.56 -14.50 -27.03
N VAL A 9 -3.49 -13.77 -25.90
CA VAL A 9 -4.48 -13.86 -24.83
C VAL A 9 -5.36 -12.61 -24.90
N ASP A 10 -6.54 -12.74 -25.50
CA ASP A 10 -7.56 -11.69 -25.56
C ASP A 10 -8.49 -11.80 -24.33
N TRP A 11 -8.10 -11.17 -23.22
CA TRP A 11 -8.93 -11.06 -22.01
C TRP A 11 -9.28 -9.60 -21.74
N SER A 12 -10.50 -9.36 -21.25
CA SER A 12 -10.83 -8.04 -20.75
C SER A 12 -10.04 -7.73 -19.47
N VAL A 13 -9.78 -6.44 -19.23
CA VAL A 13 -9.13 -5.97 -18.00
C VAL A 13 -9.88 -6.48 -16.76
N ASP A 14 -11.21 -6.49 -16.80
CA ASP A 14 -12.04 -7.00 -15.71
C ASP A 14 -11.84 -8.50 -15.47
N GLN A 15 -11.80 -9.32 -16.53
CA GLN A 15 -11.54 -10.76 -16.42
C GLN A 15 -10.18 -11.04 -15.81
N PHE A 16 -9.14 -10.35 -16.27
CA PHE A 16 -7.79 -10.54 -15.75
C PHE A 16 -7.68 -10.07 -14.29
N ALA A 17 -8.03 -8.81 -14.03
CA ALA A 17 -7.81 -8.19 -12.73
C ALA A 17 -8.63 -8.84 -11.61
N ASN A 18 -9.82 -9.37 -11.90
CA ASN A 18 -10.65 -10.02 -10.89
C ASN A 18 -10.13 -11.38 -10.42
N HIS A 19 -9.21 -12.02 -11.14
CA HIS A 19 -8.62 -13.31 -10.76
C HIS A 19 -7.23 -13.17 -10.12
N ILE A 20 -6.70 -11.95 -10.02
CA ILE A 20 -5.47 -11.67 -9.28
C ILE A 20 -5.81 -11.40 -7.83
N ALA A 21 -5.13 -12.06 -6.88
CA ALA A 21 -5.34 -11.92 -5.43
C ALA A 21 -4.98 -10.54 -4.85
N ALA A 22 -4.61 -9.56 -5.69
CA ALA A 22 -4.30 -8.19 -5.29
C ALA A 22 -5.53 -7.28 -5.46
N LEU A 23 -5.54 -6.18 -4.73
CA LEU A 23 -6.48 -5.09 -4.99
C LEU A 23 -5.89 -4.25 -6.12
N ILE A 24 -6.63 -4.07 -7.22
CA ILE A 24 -6.12 -3.43 -8.44
C ILE A 24 -6.93 -2.18 -8.72
N TRP A 25 -6.24 -1.11 -9.11
CA TRP A 25 -6.84 0.16 -9.53
C TRP A 25 -6.19 0.71 -10.80
N LEU A 26 -6.95 1.51 -11.55
CA LEU A 26 -6.46 2.26 -12.72
C LEU A 26 -6.88 3.72 -12.61
N SER A 27 -6.04 4.61 -13.13
CA SER A 27 -6.33 6.04 -13.23
C SER A 27 -6.00 6.57 -14.62
N ARG A 28 -6.61 7.70 -14.96
CA ARG A 28 -6.36 8.47 -16.17
C ARG A 28 -5.15 9.41 -16.00
N PRO A 29 -4.71 10.09 -17.07
CA PRO A 29 -3.62 11.06 -17.00
C PRO A 29 -3.89 12.25 -16.07
N ASP A 30 -5.16 12.53 -15.76
CA ASP A 30 -5.57 13.57 -14.80
C ASP A 30 -5.54 13.10 -13.33
N GLY A 31 -5.11 11.86 -13.08
CA GLY A 31 -5.06 11.25 -11.75
C GLY A 31 -6.42 10.77 -11.23
N LEU A 32 -7.50 10.87 -12.02
CA LEU A 32 -8.80 10.37 -11.59
C LEU A 32 -8.88 8.85 -11.79
N CYS A 33 -9.18 8.12 -10.70
CA CYS A 33 -9.35 6.67 -10.75
C CYS A 33 -10.59 6.30 -11.57
N THR A 34 -10.45 5.34 -12.48
CA THR A 34 -11.51 4.93 -13.41
C THR A 34 -11.95 3.49 -13.26
N TYR A 35 -11.19 2.68 -12.50
CA TYR A 35 -11.49 1.27 -12.33
C TYR A 35 -10.88 0.73 -11.04
N PHE A 36 -11.60 -0.20 -10.42
CA PHE A 36 -11.18 -1.03 -9.30
C PHE A 36 -11.66 -2.46 -9.52
N ASN A 37 -10.83 -3.46 -9.22
CA ASN A 37 -11.26 -4.86 -9.36
C ASN A 37 -12.23 -5.28 -8.22
N LYS A 38 -12.87 -6.43 -8.38
CA LYS A 38 -13.80 -7.01 -7.39
C LYS A 38 -13.15 -7.22 -6.03
N ASN A 39 -11.85 -7.53 -5.99
CA ASN A 39 -11.13 -7.73 -4.73
C ASN A 39 -11.00 -6.41 -3.96
N TRP A 40 -10.70 -5.29 -4.63
CA TRP A 40 -10.76 -3.96 -4.02
C TRP A 40 -12.15 -3.66 -3.47
N LEU A 41 -13.19 -3.78 -4.30
CA LEU A 41 -14.56 -3.44 -3.90
C LEU A 41 -15.05 -4.31 -2.73
N ALA A 42 -14.71 -5.60 -2.72
CA ALA A 42 -14.99 -6.49 -1.61
C ALA A 42 -14.19 -6.13 -0.35
N PHE A 43 -12.96 -5.65 -0.50
CA PHE A 43 -12.12 -5.21 0.62
C PHE A 43 -12.70 -3.97 1.30
N VAL A 44 -13.03 -2.91 0.54
CA VAL A 44 -13.55 -1.66 1.12
C VAL A 44 -15.05 -1.70 1.41
N GLY A 45 -15.79 -2.62 0.79
CA GLY A 45 -17.25 -2.77 0.96
C GLY A 45 -18.07 -1.66 0.32
N ARG A 46 -17.52 -0.99 -0.71
CA ARG A 46 -18.15 0.12 -1.43
C ARG A 46 -18.38 -0.24 -2.90
N ALA A 47 -19.36 0.40 -3.51
CA ALA A 47 -19.63 0.24 -4.94
C ALA A 47 -18.63 1.04 -5.78
N MET A 48 -18.43 0.62 -7.04
CA MET A 48 -17.46 1.25 -7.95
C MET A 48 -17.66 2.76 -8.07
N ASP A 49 -18.90 3.22 -8.26
CA ASP A 49 -19.25 4.64 -8.41
C ASP A 49 -18.84 5.51 -7.22
N GLN A 50 -18.73 4.92 -6.02
CA GLN A 50 -18.26 5.59 -4.81
C GLN A 50 -16.73 5.67 -4.73
N GLU A 51 -16.00 4.89 -5.52
CA GLU A 51 -14.53 4.85 -5.55
C GLU A 51 -13.95 5.67 -6.71
N LEU A 52 -14.71 5.85 -7.79
CA LEU A 52 -14.28 6.57 -8.99
C LEU A 52 -13.85 8.02 -8.71
N GLY A 53 -12.98 8.53 -9.58
CA GLY A 53 -12.37 9.84 -9.43
C GLY A 53 -11.48 9.88 -8.19
N ASN A 54 -11.90 10.66 -7.19
CA ASN A 54 -11.22 10.77 -5.91
C ASN A 54 -11.95 10.01 -4.79
N GLY A 55 -13.00 9.24 -5.10
CA GLY A 55 -13.84 8.58 -4.09
C GLY A 55 -13.08 7.60 -3.19
N TRP A 56 -12.04 6.97 -3.71
CA TRP A 56 -11.13 6.09 -2.96
C TRP A 56 -10.48 6.76 -1.73
N THR A 57 -10.32 8.10 -1.76
CA THR A 57 -9.69 8.86 -0.66
C THR A 57 -10.51 8.82 0.63
N ASP A 58 -11.82 8.59 0.54
CA ASP A 58 -12.72 8.48 1.70
C ASP A 58 -12.39 7.29 2.61
N ASN A 59 -11.71 6.27 2.07
CA ASN A 59 -11.35 5.07 2.80
C ASN A 59 -9.96 5.19 3.46
N ILE A 60 -9.19 6.25 3.19
CA ILE A 60 -7.88 6.46 3.80
C ILE A 60 -8.06 6.95 5.24
N HIS A 61 -7.20 6.50 6.14
CA HIS A 61 -7.17 7.04 7.50
C HIS A 61 -6.84 8.56 7.48
N PRO A 62 -7.56 9.40 8.26
CA PRO A 62 -7.36 10.85 8.24
C PRO A 62 -5.90 11.31 8.38
N ASP A 63 -5.13 10.72 9.31
CA ASP A 63 -3.71 11.07 9.49
C ASP A 63 -2.80 10.74 8.28
N ASP A 64 -3.23 9.84 7.39
CA ASP A 64 -2.45 9.42 6.23
C ASP A 64 -2.86 10.19 4.95
N LEU A 65 -4.06 10.77 4.94
CA LEU A 65 -4.70 11.35 3.74
C LEU A 65 -3.83 12.40 3.06
N ASP A 66 -3.41 13.44 3.79
CA ASP A 66 -2.65 14.55 3.20
C ASP A 66 -1.33 14.08 2.58
N ARG A 67 -0.66 13.12 3.24
CA ARG A 67 0.59 12.53 2.75
C ARG A 67 0.34 11.68 1.49
N CYS A 68 -0.71 10.87 1.49
CA CYS A 68 -1.07 10.04 0.33
C CYS A 68 -1.41 10.90 -0.88
N LEU A 69 -2.21 11.95 -0.69
CA LEU A 69 -2.54 12.90 -1.76
C LEU A 69 -1.29 13.60 -2.28
N ALA A 70 -0.41 14.09 -1.41
CA ALA A 70 0.82 14.75 -1.83
C ALA A 70 1.69 13.84 -2.71
N ILE A 71 1.93 12.59 -2.28
CA ILE A 71 2.71 11.61 -3.06
C ILE A 71 2.04 11.33 -4.40
N TYR A 72 0.73 11.07 -4.40
CA TYR A 72 -0.01 10.71 -5.60
C TYR A 72 -0.05 11.87 -6.61
N THR A 73 -0.34 13.09 -6.15
CA THR A 73 -0.35 14.29 -6.99
C THR A 73 1.04 14.57 -7.57
N GLU A 74 2.10 14.50 -6.76
CA GLU A 74 3.47 14.68 -7.25
C GLU A 74 3.80 13.65 -8.35
N SER A 75 3.41 12.39 -8.17
CA SER A 75 3.60 11.35 -9.17
C SER A 75 2.83 11.60 -10.47
N VAL A 76 1.59 12.08 -10.39
CA VAL A 76 0.80 12.47 -11.57
C VAL A 76 1.49 13.63 -12.31
N GLU A 77 1.95 14.64 -11.60
CA GLU A 77 2.65 15.79 -12.19
C GLU A 77 3.98 15.40 -12.85
N GLN A 78 4.75 14.52 -12.21
CA GLN A 78 6.06 14.11 -12.69
C GLN A 78 6.02 12.91 -13.64
N GLN A 79 4.86 12.25 -13.77
CA GLN A 79 4.69 10.98 -14.50
C GLN A 79 5.70 9.92 -14.02
N THR A 80 5.82 9.80 -12.69
CA THR A 80 6.74 8.87 -12.03
C THR A 80 5.98 7.84 -11.22
N SER A 81 6.46 6.60 -11.23
CA SER A 81 5.91 5.54 -10.36
C SER A 81 6.10 5.91 -8.90
N PHE A 82 5.20 5.44 -8.05
CA PHE A 82 5.28 5.63 -6.61
C PHE A 82 5.04 4.34 -5.85
N ARG A 83 5.50 4.36 -4.61
CA ARG A 83 5.20 3.33 -3.64
C ARG A 83 4.96 3.97 -2.28
N MET A 84 3.82 3.68 -1.68
CA MET A 84 3.46 4.24 -0.38
C MET A 84 2.77 3.21 0.52
N LYS A 85 2.86 3.45 1.83
CA LYS A 85 2.13 2.69 2.84
C LYS A 85 1.13 3.59 3.53
N TYR A 86 -0.07 3.10 3.75
CA TYR A 86 -1.12 3.85 4.45
C TYR A 86 -2.17 2.91 5.02
N ARG A 87 -3.00 3.43 5.91
CA ARG A 87 -4.14 2.70 6.47
C ARG A 87 -5.37 2.89 5.58
N LEU A 88 -5.90 1.79 5.05
CA LEU A 88 -7.14 1.75 4.29
C LEU A 88 -8.24 1.10 5.14
N LYS A 89 -9.42 1.70 5.12
CA LYS A 89 -10.60 1.21 5.83
C LYS A 89 -11.22 0.02 5.08
N ARG A 90 -11.37 -1.10 5.78
CA ARG A 90 -12.04 -2.30 5.30
C ARG A 90 -13.57 -2.19 5.48
N PHE A 91 -14.32 -3.06 4.81
CA PHE A 91 -15.79 -3.12 4.84
C PHE A 91 -16.40 -3.17 6.25
N ASP A 92 -15.67 -3.70 7.25
CA ASP A 92 -16.11 -3.79 8.65
C ASP A 92 -15.69 -2.59 9.51
N GLY A 93 -15.00 -1.62 8.90
CA GLY A 93 -14.55 -0.39 9.53
C GLY A 93 -13.17 -0.48 10.18
N GLU A 94 -12.52 -1.65 10.17
CA GLU A 94 -11.13 -1.77 10.62
C GLU A 94 -10.16 -1.14 9.62
N TYR A 95 -9.11 -0.53 10.14
CA TYR A 95 -8.01 -0.03 9.30
C TYR A 95 -6.94 -1.11 9.15
N ARG A 96 -6.54 -1.36 7.90
CA ARG A 96 -5.48 -2.30 7.53
C ARG A 96 -4.34 -1.53 6.86
N TRP A 97 -3.11 -1.95 7.10
CA TRP A 97 -1.94 -1.39 6.44
C TRP A 97 -1.84 -1.92 5.02
N ILE A 98 -1.93 -1.00 4.05
CA ILE A 98 -1.81 -1.30 2.63
C ILE A 98 -0.47 -0.79 2.12
N LEU A 99 0.23 -1.63 1.37
CA LEU A 99 1.30 -1.21 0.47
C LEU A 99 0.71 -0.99 -0.91
N ASP A 100 0.72 0.26 -1.36
CA ASP A 100 0.29 0.65 -2.69
C ASP A 100 1.50 0.91 -3.58
N ASP A 101 1.49 0.29 -4.74
CA ASP A 101 2.52 0.37 -5.76
C ASP A 101 1.86 0.79 -7.08
N GLY A 102 2.06 2.05 -7.46
CA GLY A 102 1.50 2.65 -8.66
C GLY A 102 2.58 2.79 -9.73
N SER A 103 2.34 2.16 -10.88
CA SER A 103 3.21 2.21 -12.05
C SER A 103 2.59 3.03 -13.16
N VAL A 104 3.44 3.80 -13.84
CA VAL A 104 3.05 4.62 -14.99
C VAL A 104 2.70 3.71 -16.17
N LEU A 105 1.56 3.98 -16.79
CA LEU A 105 1.11 3.31 -18.00
C LEU A 105 1.37 4.23 -19.21
N TYR A 106 2.12 3.73 -20.18
CA TYR A 106 2.36 4.39 -21.47
C TYR A 106 1.74 3.57 -22.61
N SER A 107 1.27 4.25 -23.65
CA SER A 107 0.92 3.59 -24.91
C SER A 107 2.18 3.16 -25.67
N ASP A 108 2.02 2.32 -26.69
CA ASP A 108 3.13 1.96 -27.60
C ASP A 108 3.74 3.17 -28.32
N ALA A 109 2.98 4.27 -28.43
CA ALA A 109 3.43 5.54 -28.98
C ALA A 109 4.15 6.44 -27.95
N GLY A 110 4.29 6.00 -26.70
CA GLY A 110 4.91 6.76 -25.61
C GLY A 110 4.00 7.81 -24.97
N GLU A 111 2.69 7.75 -25.22
CA GLU A 111 1.72 8.65 -24.58
C GLU A 111 1.42 8.20 -23.15
N PHE A 112 1.44 9.11 -22.19
CA PHE A 112 1.05 8.83 -20.82
C PHE A 112 -0.45 8.57 -20.73
N LEU A 113 -0.82 7.34 -20.34
CA LEU A 113 -2.22 6.88 -20.24
C LEU A 113 -2.76 6.95 -18.81
N GLY A 114 -1.91 7.25 -17.82
CA GLY A 114 -2.26 7.26 -16.40
C GLY A 114 -1.48 6.21 -15.62
N PHE A 115 -2.08 5.67 -14.56
CA PHE A 115 -1.44 4.67 -13.70
C PHE A 115 -2.24 3.38 -13.62
N VAL A 116 -1.50 2.30 -13.43
CA VAL A 116 -2.00 1.03 -12.88
C VAL A 116 -1.35 0.80 -11.54
N GLY A 117 -2.13 0.41 -10.55
CA GLY A 117 -1.57 0.10 -9.25
C GLY A 117 -2.11 -1.17 -8.63
N THR A 118 -1.29 -1.69 -7.72
CA THR A 118 -1.61 -2.86 -6.92
C THR A 118 -1.47 -2.51 -5.45
N CYS A 119 -2.44 -2.95 -4.67
CA CYS A 119 -2.48 -2.79 -3.23
C CYS A 119 -2.41 -4.16 -2.56
N LEU A 120 -1.48 -4.29 -1.61
CA LEU A 120 -1.26 -5.48 -0.81
C LEU A 120 -1.55 -5.17 0.67
N ASP A 121 -2.38 -5.98 1.30
CA ASP A 121 -2.53 -5.94 2.76
C ASP A 121 -1.25 -6.48 3.40
N ILE A 122 -0.53 -5.61 4.10
CA ILE A 122 0.72 -5.88 4.79
C ILE A 122 0.56 -5.77 6.32
N THR A 123 -0.68 -5.82 6.82
CA THR A 123 -0.96 -5.62 8.24
C THR A 123 -0.29 -6.69 9.08
N ASP A 124 -0.34 -7.94 8.65
CA ASP A 124 0.21 -9.06 9.41
C ASP A 124 1.75 -8.94 9.52
N GLU A 125 2.42 -8.57 8.43
CA GLU A 125 3.86 -8.30 8.40
C GLU A 125 4.23 -7.06 9.22
N HIS A 126 3.40 -6.01 9.17
CA HIS A 126 3.61 -4.79 9.93
C HIS A 126 3.48 -5.05 11.43
N ASP A 127 2.40 -5.70 11.87
CA ASP A 127 2.13 -5.99 13.27
C ASP A 127 3.18 -6.95 13.85
N ALA A 128 3.60 -7.97 13.10
CA ALA A 128 4.70 -8.84 13.50
C ALA A 128 6.00 -8.06 13.72
N LYS A 129 6.31 -7.09 12.83
CA LYS A 129 7.50 -6.25 12.96
C LYS A 129 7.41 -5.33 14.18
N GLU A 130 6.25 -4.72 14.43
CA GLU A 130 6.03 -3.86 15.59
C GLU A 130 6.17 -4.62 16.91
N ILE A 131 5.66 -5.84 16.99
CA ILE A 131 5.84 -6.73 18.17
C ILE A 131 7.33 -6.98 18.44
N VAL A 132 8.11 -7.30 17.40
CA VAL A 132 9.56 -7.53 17.54
C VAL A 132 10.29 -6.28 18.01
N VAL A 133 9.93 -5.11 17.48
CA VAL A 133 10.53 -3.82 17.88
C VAL A 133 10.21 -3.51 19.33
N ALA A 134 8.96 -3.64 19.76
CA ALA A 134 8.54 -3.40 21.13
C ALA A 134 9.26 -4.32 22.13
N GLN A 135 9.37 -5.61 21.82
CA GLN A 135 10.12 -6.57 22.66
C GLN A 135 11.61 -6.23 22.76
N ARG A 136 12.23 -5.85 21.63
CA ARG A 136 13.64 -5.45 21.60
C ARG A 136 13.90 -4.23 22.49
N ASP A 137 13.01 -3.24 22.43
CA ASP A 137 13.19 -1.99 23.16
C ASP A 137 12.94 -2.19 24.67
N GLU A 138 12.00 -3.07 25.05
CA GLU A 138 11.82 -3.48 26.45
C GLU A 138 13.04 -4.25 26.99
N LEU A 139 13.60 -5.18 26.22
CA LEU A 139 14.83 -5.89 26.60
C LEU A 139 15.99 -4.92 26.82
N LYS A 140 16.17 -3.94 25.94
CA LYS A 140 17.19 -2.88 26.11
C LYS A 140 16.97 -2.10 27.40
N ARG A 141 15.72 -1.75 27.72
CA ARG A 141 15.38 -1.02 28.94
C ARG A 141 15.74 -1.83 30.20
N ILE A 142 15.40 -3.11 30.24
CA ILE A 142 15.71 -4.01 31.35
C ILE A 142 17.23 -4.16 31.53
N VAL A 143 17.97 -4.42 30.44
CA VAL A 143 19.44 -4.54 30.49
C VAL A 143 20.09 -3.24 30.96
N MET A 144 19.62 -2.09 30.49
CA MET A 144 20.14 -0.79 30.90
C MET A 144 19.86 -0.51 32.39
N GLN A 145 18.69 -0.89 32.90
CA GLN A 145 18.37 -0.79 34.33
C GLN A 145 19.27 -1.71 35.17
N ASP A 146 19.46 -2.97 34.79
CA ASP A 146 20.34 -3.91 35.50
C ASP A 146 21.81 -3.44 35.53
N HIS A 147 22.31 -2.90 34.42
CA HIS A 147 23.66 -2.33 34.35
C HIS A 147 23.82 -1.13 35.28
N LEU A 148 22.83 -0.24 35.36
CA LEU A 148 22.85 0.90 36.28
C LEU A 148 22.76 0.46 37.74
N THR A 149 21.91 -0.52 38.06
CA THR A 149 21.79 -1.07 39.42
C THR A 149 23.10 -1.77 39.85
N LYS A 150 23.74 -2.53 38.96
CA LYS A 150 25.03 -3.18 39.23
C LYS A 150 26.20 -2.21 39.30
N ALA A 151 26.16 -1.10 38.56
CA ALA A 151 27.16 -0.03 38.66
C ALA A 151 27.02 0.74 39.99
N PHE A 152 25.78 1.02 40.40
CA PHE A 152 25.47 1.65 41.68
C PHE A 152 25.91 0.78 42.87
N ASN A 153 25.55 -0.50 42.89
CA ASN A 153 25.91 -1.42 43.98
C ASN A 153 27.43 -1.67 44.10
N ARG A 154 28.21 -1.43 43.04
CA ARG A 154 29.68 -1.55 43.07
C ARG A 154 30.38 -0.36 43.75
N HIS A 155 29.68 0.76 43.94
CA HIS A 155 30.25 1.98 44.51
C HIS A 155 29.99 2.15 46.02
N TYR A 156 29.17 1.27 46.63
CA TYR A 156 28.84 1.28 48.07
C TYR A 156 29.45 0.11 48.86
N LEU A 157 30.39 -0.62 48.26
CA LEU A 157 31.16 -1.69 48.91
C LEU A 157 32.60 -1.25 49.16
N TYR A 158 32.80 -0.12 49.86
CA TYR A 158 34.06 0.25 50.53
C TYR A 158 33.78 1.14 51.74
#